data_AF-A0A842RAS3-F1
#
_entry.id   AF-A0A842RAS3-F1
#
_cell.length_a   1.000
_cell.length_b   1.000
_cell.length_c   1.000
_cell.angle_alpha   90.00
_cell.angle_beta   90.00
_cell.angle_gamma   90.00
#
_symmetry.space_group_name_H-M   'P 1'
#
loop_
_entity.id
_entity.type
_entity.pdbx_description
1 polymer ?
#
loop_
_entity_poly.entity_id
_entity_poly.type
_entity_poly.pdbx_seq_one_letter_code
_entity_poly.pdbx_strand_id
1 'polypeptide(L)'
;MLFEELILEAYEIISRELKGYVSEIELDTDIGKLQFKLKSGITVFIRYNNYNQYSYVILFSSQALDRIRFDNFDDRWDVKSKPNHTHPRFQKEASDSPFSGIPKKDIVILCQLLKSGKIYSFSQ
;
A
#
# COMPACT_ATOMS: atom_id res chain seq x y z
N MET A 1 -13.47 -11.46 12.54
CA MET A 1 -14.17 -10.24 12.08
C MET A 1 -13.30 -9.01 12.34
N LEU A 2 -12.17 -8.84 11.63
CA LEU A 2 -11.31 -7.67 11.89
C LEU A 2 -10.72 -7.09 10.59
N PHE A 3 -10.25 -7.93 9.67
CA PHE A 3 -9.67 -7.45 8.41
C PHE A 3 -10.71 -7.24 7.29
N GLU A 4 -11.85 -7.94 7.34
CA GLU A 4 -12.93 -7.81 6.34
C GLU A 4 -13.47 -6.37 6.28
N GLU A 5 -13.76 -5.77 7.44
CA GLU A 5 -14.21 -4.38 7.52
C GLU A 5 -13.14 -3.41 7.00
N LEU A 6 -11.86 -3.65 7.35
CA LEU A 6 -10.74 -2.82 6.90
C LEU A 6 -10.53 -2.88 5.39
N ILE A 7 -10.66 -4.06 4.77
CA ILE A 7 -10.50 -4.20 3.32
C ILE A 7 -11.69 -3.62 2.56
N LEU A 8 -12.91 -3.73 3.11
CA LEU A 8 -14.09 -3.08 2.55
C LEU A 8 -13.98 -1.55 2.62
N GLU A 9 -13.56 -1.00 3.78
CA GLU A 9 -13.33 0.44 3.92
C GLU A 9 -12.22 0.92 2.97
N ALA A 10 -11.13 0.14 2.83
CA ALA A 10 -10.08 0.45 1.86
C ALA A 10 -10.61 0.44 0.42
N TYR A 11 -11.44 -0.54 0.05
CA TYR A 11 -12.08 -0.61 -1.26
C TYR A 11 -12.95 0.61 -1.55
N GLU A 12 -13.79 1.03 -0.59
CA GLU A 12 -14.63 2.21 -0.73
C GLU A 12 -13.80 3.50 -0.93
N ILE A 13 -12.77 3.69 -0.10
CA ILE A 13 -11.87 4.85 -0.20
C ILE A 13 -11.14 4.85 -1.54
N ILE A 14 -10.57 3.71 -1.96
CA ILE A 14 -9.86 3.61 -3.24
C ILE A 14 -10.80 3.89 -4.41
N SER A 15 -11.99 3.28 -4.41
CA SER A 15 -12.97 3.43 -5.48
C SER A 15 -13.47 4.88 -5.61
N ARG A 16 -13.64 5.58 -4.47
CA ARG A 16 -14.03 7.00 -4.46
C ARG A 16 -12.87 7.90 -4.85
N GLU A 17 -11.74 7.77 -4.16
CA GLU A 17 -10.62 8.71 -4.30
C GLU A 17 -9.93 8.55 -5.64
N LEU A 18 -9.66 7.32 -6.08
CA LEU A 18 -8.94 7.05 -7.32
C LEU A 18 -9.90 6.84 -8.51
N LYS A 19 -11.16 7.29 -8.38
CA LYS A 19 -12.12 7.29 -9.48
C LYS A 19 -11.53 7.99 -10.71
N GLY A 20 -11.56 7.31 -11.84
CA GLY A 20 -11.00 7.81 -13.10
C GLY A 20 -9.50 7.54 -13.30
N TYR A 21 -8.76 7.17 -12.26
CA TYR A 21 -7.35 6.74 -12.34
C TYR A 21 -7.21 5.21 -12.39
N VAL A 22 -8.14 4.48 -11.77
CA VAL A 22 -8.17 3.01 -11.77
C VAL A 22 -8.78 2.49 -13.08
N SER A 23 -8.17 1.44 -13.65
CA SER A 23 -8.68 0.69 -14.80
C SER A 23 -9.28 -0.65 -14.39
N GLU A 24 -8.75 -1.29 -13.36
CA GLU A 24 -9.16 -2.61 -12.87
C GLU A 24 -9.07 -2.64 -11.34
N ILE A 25 -10.02 -3.29 -10.68
CA ILE A 25 -10.04 -3.47 -9.22
C ILE A 25 -10.60 -4.86 -8.90
N GLU A 26 -9.95 -5.57 -7.99
CA GLU A 26 -10.28 -6.91 -7.56
C GLU A 26 -10.19 -6.96 -6.03
N LEU A 27 -11.30 -7.32 -5.39
CA LEU A 27 -11.42 -7.43 -3.94
C LEU A 27 -11.65 -8.90 -3.57
N ASP A 28 -10.84 -9.40 -2.66
CA ASP A 28 -11.00 -10.69 -2.01
C ASP A 28 -11.11 -10.48 -0.50
N THR A 29 -12.34 -10.53 -0.01
CA THR A 29 -12.66 -10.31 1.41
C THR A 29 -12.28 -11.50 2.28
N ASP A 30 -12.16 -12.71 1.73
CA ASP A 30 -11.91 -13.92 2.51
C ASP A 30 -10.46 -13.97 3.00
N ILE A 31 -9.54 -13.36 2.24
CA ILE A 31 -8.11 -13.29 2.59
C ILE A 31 -7.60 -11.87 2.86
N GLY A 32 -8.51 -10.88 2.88
CA GLY A 32 -8.18 -9.49 3.20
C GLY A 32 -7.27 -8.83 2.17
N LYS A 33 -7.50 -9.11 0.88
CA LYS A 33 -6.69 -8.62 -0.24
C LYS A 33 -7.50 -7.69 -1.14
N LEU A 34 -6.90 -6.57 -1.52
CA LEU A 34 -7.41 -5.67 -2.53
C LEU A 34 -6.29 -5.42 -3.54
N GLN A 35 -6.58 -5.61 -4.81
CA GLN A 35 -5.67 -5.36 -5.91
C GLN A 35 -6.32 -4.38 -6.87
N PHE A 36 -5.56 -3.40 -7.35
CA PHE A 36 -6.05 -2.52 -8.40
C PHE A 36 -4.92 -2.09 -9.33
N LYS A 37 -5.29 -1.80 -10.57
CA LYS A 37 -4.40 -1.30 -11.61
C LYS A 37 -4.77 0.13 -11.96
N LEU A 38 -3.78 1.00 -11.99
CA LEU A 38 -3.93 2.36 -12.49
C LEU A 38 -3.83 2.37 -14.01
N LYS A 39 -4.47 3.34 -14.67
CA LYS A 39 -4.36 3.58 -16.11
C LYS A 39 -2.93 3.83 -16.58
N SER A 40 -2.02 4.22 -15.67
CA SER A 40 -0.58 4.35 -15.93
C SER A 40 0.15 3.01 -16.06
N GLY A 41 -0.50 1.89 -15.74
CA GLY A 41 0.09 0.55 -15.73
C GLY A 41 0.61 0.10 -14.35
N ILE A 42 0.64 0.99 -13.35
CA ILE A 42 1.04 0.66 -11.97
C ILE A 42 0.00 -0.28 -11.34
N THR A 43 0.46 -1.35 -10.70
CA THR A 43 -0.40 -2.27 -9.94
C THR A 43 -0.16 -2.09 -8.45
N VAL A 44 -1.23 -1.99 -7.68
CA VAL A 44 -1.17 -1.84 -6.22
C VAL A 44 -1.87 -3.02 -5.58
N PHE A 45 -1.23 -3.57 -4.55
CA PHE A 45 -1.76 -4.63 -3.69
C PHE A 45 -1.85 -4.10 -2.26
N ILE A 46 -2.98 -4.34 -1.64
CA ILE A 46 -3.26 -4.05 -0.24
C ILE A 46 -3.59 -5.37 0.42
N ARG A 47 -2.98 -5.62 1.58
CA ARG A 47 -3.27 -6.81 2.39
C ARG A 47 -3.42 -6.42 3.85
N TYR A 48 -4.48 -6.89 4.48
CA TYR A 48 -4.65 -6.90 5.93
C TYR A 48 -4.48 -8.32 6.45
N ASN A 49 -4.10 -8.46 7.73
CA ASN A 49 -4.05 -9.75 8.40
C ASN A 49 -5.00 -9.78 9.62
N ASN A 50 -5.04 -10.93 10.29
CA ASN A 50 -5.90 -11.15 11.46
C ASN A 50 -5.52 -10.33 12.70
N TYR A 51 -4.47 -9.52 12.63
CA TYR A 51 -3.94 -8.69 13.69
C TYR A 51 -4.08 -7.18 13.38
N ASN A 52 -4.93 -6.80 12.42
CA ASN A 52 -5.12 -5.42 11.94
C ASN A 52 -3.85 -4.75 11.37
N GLN A 53 -2.80 -5.53 11.13
CA GLN A 53 -1.62 -5.06 10.44
C GLN A 53 -1.88 -5.07 8.94
N TYR A 54 -1.06 -4.33 8.20
CA TYR A 54 -1.25 -4.21 6.76
C TYR A 54 0.06 -4.05 6.00
N SER A 55 -0.04 -4.24 4.67
CA SER A 55 1.00 -3.84 3.75
C SER A 55 0.39 -3.28 2.46
N TYR A 56 1.10 -2.32 1.86
CA TYR A 56 0.83 -1.80 0.53
C TYR A 56 2.04 -2.10 -0.36
N VAL A 57 1.83 -2.80 -1.48
CA VAL A 57 2.86 -3.10 -2.47
C VAL A 57 2.48 -2.43 -3.78
N ILE A 58 3.37 -1.61 -4.32
CA ILE A 58 3.16 -0.85 -5.55
C ILE A 58 4.18 -1.34 -6.56
N LEU A 59 3.73 -2.05 -7.59
CA LEU A 59 4.56 -2.58 -8.67
C LEU A 59 4.55 -1.63 -9.86
N PHE A 60 5.74 -1.25 -10.32
CA PHE A 60 5.91 -0.44 -11.54
C PHE A 60 6.20 -1.31 -12.77
N SER A 61 6.84 -2.47 -12.58
CA SER A 61 7.00 -3.50 -13.61
C SER A 61 7.15 -4.89 -12.98
N SER A 62 7.39 -5.91 -13.80
CA SER A 62 7.73 -7.27 -13.35
C SER A 62 9.19 -7.42 -12.91
N GLN A 63 10.03 -6.40 -13.08
CA GLN A 63 11.42 -6.44 -12.67
C GLN A 63 11.54 -6.56 -11.14
N ALA A 64 12.48 -7.38 -10.67
CA ALA A 64 12.74 -7.53 -9.25
C ALA A 64 13.11 -6.18 -8.61
N LEU A 65 12.53 -5.90 -7.44
CA LEU A 65 12.66 -4.65 -6.70
C LEU A 65 12.12 -3.41 -7.43
N ASP A 66 11.52 -3.54 -8.62
CA ASP A 66 10.81 -2.46 -9.28
C ASP A 66 9.42 -2.22 -8.64
N ARG A 67 9.46 -1.99 -7.33
CA ARG A 67 8.33 -1.89 -6.44
C ARG A 67 8.64 -1.01 -5.25
N ILE A 68 7.62 -0.39 -4.68
CA ILE A 68 7.68 0.16 -3.32
C ILE A 68 6.83 -0.72 -2.42
N ARG A 69 7.29 -0.97 -1.21
CA ARG A 69 6.51 -1.68 -0.20
C ARG A 69 6.44 -0.85 1.07
N PHE A 70 5.24 -0.61 1.54
CA PHE A 70 5.00 -0.12 2.90
C PHE A 70 4.48 -1.29 3.73
N ASP A 71 5.09 -1.54 4.88
CA ASP A 71 4.83 -2.73 5.68
C ASP A 71 4.68 -2.35 7.16
N ASN A 72 3.70 -2.99 7.81
CA ASN A 72 3.37 -2.88 9.24
C ASN A 72 3.26 -4.29 9.88
N PHE A 73 3.80 -5.33 9.23
CA PHE A 73 3.83 -6.69 9.80
C PHE A 73 5.06 -6.92 10.69
N ASP A 74 6.19 -6.27 10.41
CA ASP A 74 7.50 -6.59 10.95
C ASP A 74 8.12 -5.39 11.69
N ASP A 75 8.59 -5.63 12.92
CA ASP A 75 9.23 -4.64 13.80
C ASP A 75 10.75 -4.80 13.92
N ARG A 76 11.34 -5.69 13.11
CA ARG A 76 12.78 -6.02 13.15
C ARG A 76 13.69 -4.97 12.51
N TRP A 77 13.14 -4.04 11.75
CA TRP A 77 13.92 -3.01 11.07
C TRP A 77 14.30 -1.89 12.04
N ASP A 78 15.58 -1.49 11.99
CA ASP A 78 16.10 -0.38 12.77
C ASP A 78 15.72 0.97 12.15
N VAL A 79 14.41 1.28 12.21
CA VAL A 79 13.81 2.54 11.74
C VAL A 79 12.98 3.16 12.86
N LYS A 80 12.82 4.48 12.84
CA LYS A 80 12.10 5.22 13.88
C LYS A 80 10.60 4.94 13.84
N SER A 81 10.06 4.70 12.64
CA SER A 81 8.63 4.49 12.43
C SER A 81 8.15 3.06 12.72
N LYS A 82 9.01 2.16 13.22
CA LYS A 82 8.68 0.75 13.49
C LYS A 82 7.37 0.61 14.29
N PRO A 83 6.52 -0.39 13.99
CA PRO A 83 6.68 -1.44 12.96
C PRO A 83 6.49 -0.94 11.52
N ASN A 84 6.03 0.30 11.32
CA ASN A 84 5.80 0.85 9.98
C ASN A 84 7.14 1.16 9.30
N HIS A 85 7.39 0.57 8.15
CA HIS A 85 8.60 0.83 7.38
C HIS A 85 8.32 0.81 5.88
N THR A 86 9.22 1.41 5.11
CA THR A 86 9.15 1.44 3.65
C THR A 86 10.35 0.71 3.08
N HIS A 87 10.15 -0.13 2.07
CA HIS A 87 11.19 -0.55 1.15
C HIS A 87 11.07 0.32 -0.10
N PRO A 88 12.00 1.24 -0.33
CA PRO A 88 12.01 2.09 -1.52
C PRO A 88 12.18 1.28 -2.80
N ARG A 89 11.82 1.88 -3.93
CA ARG A 89 12.02 1.33 -5.26
C ARG A 89 13.50 1.01 -5.48
N PHE A 90 13.76 -0.17 -6.03
CA PHE A 90 15.08 -0.74 -6.29
C PHE A 90 15.95 -1.03 -5.07
N GLN A 91 15.39 -1.00 -3.85
CA GLN A 91 16.13 -1.24 -2.61
C GLN A 91 15.62 -2.46 -1.85
N LYS A 92 16.52 -3.08 -1.08
CA LYS A 92 16.18 -4.19 -0.16
C LYS A 92 15.98 -3.68 1.26
N GLU A 93 16.73 -2.65 1.61
CA GLU A 93 16.79 -2.01 2.91
C GLU A 93 15.49 -1.28 3.22
N ALA A 94 15.16 -1.19 4.50
CA ALA A 94 14.02 -0.44 4.98
C ALA A 94 14.42 1.00 5.34
N SER A 95 13.49 1.94 5.15
CA SER A 95 13.57 3.32 5.60
C SER A 95 12.35 3.68 6.44
N ASP A 96 12.40 4.85 7.08
CA ASP A 96 11.24 5.42 7.76
C ASP A 96 10.03 5.51 6.80
N SER A 97 8.85 5.22 7.33
CA SER A 97 7.58 5.26 6.63
C SER A 97 6.82 6.56 6.91
N PRO A 98 6.12 7.12 5.92
CA PRO A 98 5.19 8.24 6.15
C PRO A 98 3.90 7.80 6.85
N PHE A 99 3.69 6.49 7.04
CA PHE A 99 2.46 5.95 7.59
C PHE A 99 2.50 5.78 9.10
N SER A 100 1.33 6.00 9.70
CA SER A 100 1.13 6.04 11.15
C SER A 100 0.75 4.70 11.77
N GLY A 101 0.46 3.70 10.93
CA GLY A 101 -0.09 2.42 11.35
C GLY A 101 -1.60 2.44 11.57
N ILE A 102 -2.30 3.47 11.09
CA ILE A 102 -3.76 3.62 11.17
C ILE A 102 -4.33 3.46 9.76
N PRO A 103 -4.88 2.27 9.41
CA PRO A 103 -5.32 1.95 8.04
C PRO A 103 -6.15 3.04 7.36
N LYS A 104 -7.16 3.57 8.06
CA LYS A 104 -8.06 4.60 7.55
C LYS A 104 -7.37 5.93 7.20
N LYS A 105 -6.30 6.29 7.92
CA LYS A 105 -5.51 7.50 7.62
C LYS A 105 -4.50 7.21 6.53
N ASP A 106 -3.82 6.08 6.63
CA ASP A 106 -2.70 5.72 5.77
C ASP A 106 -3.17 5.42 4.33
N ILE A 107 -4.37 4.85 4.15
CA ILE A 107 -4.99 4.65 2.83
C ILE A 107 -5.27 5.98 2.11
N VAL A 108 -5.66 7.03 2.84
CA VAL A 108 -5.88 8.37 2.27
C VAL A 108 -4.55 8.97 1.83
N ILE A 109 -3.49 8.80 2.61
CA ILE A 109 -2.13 9.23 2.25
C ILE A 109 -1.66 8.47 1.00
N LEU A 110 -1.88 7.15 0.93
CA LEU A 110 -1.56 6.35 -0.26
C LEU A 110 -2.26 6.91 -1.51
N CYS A 111 -3.56 7.21 -1.43
CA CYS A 111 -4.30 7.82 -2.53
C CYS A 111 -3.67 9.15 -3.00
N GLN A 112 -3.26 10.00 -2.06
CA GLN A 112 -2.62 11.28 -2.36
C GLN A 112 -1.25 11.08 -3.05
N LEU A 113 -0.45 10.12 -2.58
CA LEU A 113 0.85 9.82 -3.18
C LEU A 113 0.71 9.29 -4.61
N LEU A 114 -0.28 8.43 -4.86
CA LEU A 114 -0.56 7.89 -6.19
C LEU A 114 -1.06 8.99 -7.15
N LYS A 115 -2.02 9.82 -6.73
CA LYS A 115 -2.56 10.93 -7.55
C LYS A 115 -1.49 11.96 -7.92
N SER A 116 -0.66 12.34 -6.94
CA SER A 116 0.34 13.40 -7.12
C SER A 116 1.62 12.95 -7.83
N GLY A 117 1.80 11.64 -8.03
CA GLY A 117 3.07 11.08 -8.49
C GLY A 117 4.20 11.17 -7.46
N LYS A 118 3.96 11.70 -6.26
CA LYS A 118 4.96 11.74 -5.18
C LYS A 118 5.40 10.35 -4.74
N ILE A 119 4.69 9.29 -5.12
CA ILE A 119 5.17 7.94 -4.92
C ILE A 119 6.57 7.69 -5.54
N TYR A 120 6.93 8.41 -6.61
CA TYR A 120 8.26 8.30 -7.20
C TYR A 120 9.38 8.89 -6.33
N SER A 121 9.08 9.70 -5.31
CA SER A 121 10.11 10.19 -4.37
C SER A 121 10.65 9.09 -3.45
N PHE A 122 10.01 7.92 -3.44
CA PHE A 122 10.50 6.71 -2.78
C PHE A 122 11.30 5.84 -3.77
N SER A 123 11.84 6.44 -4.83
CA SER A 123 12.83 5.84 -5.72
C SER A 123 14.17 6.51 -5.47
N GLN A 124 15.25 5.72 -5.40
CA GLN A 124 16.61 6.25 -5.55
C GLN A 124 17.07 6.07 -6.99
#